data_AF-A0A2A9P9D0-F1
#
_entry.id   AF-A0A2A9P9D0-F1
#
_cell.length_a   1.000
_cell.length_b   1.000
_cell.length_c   1.000
_cell.angle_alpha   90.00
_cell.angle_beta   90.00
_cell.angle_gamma   90.00
#
_symmetry.space_group_name_H-M   'P 1'
#
loop_
_entity.id
_entity.type
_entity.pdbx_description
1 polymer ?
#
loop_
_entity_poly.entity_id
_entity_poly.type
_entity_poly.pdbx_seq_one_letter_code
_entity_poly.pdbx_strand_id
1 'polypeptide(L)'
;MSGEHSAFFYGTLMAPEIFFSVCYGTRRPPQPIRDLHTFTPAILDGHCRHRVQLADYPAIVPEKDHSVRGIYATGLTDANMHKLDLFEGDEYERVEVQVQLRERRGDEEIAERRWRYGPDSAGTRSASLGQSTMI
;
A
#
# COMPACT_ATOMS: atom_id res chain seq x y z
N MET A 1 5.22 8.73 19.36
CA MET A 1 6.23 8.91 18.31
C MET A 1 5.59 8.40 17.03
N SER A 2 5.39 9.27 16.03
CA SER A 2 5.04 8.82 14.68
C SER A 2 6.20 8.00 14.14
N GLY A 3 5.94 6.84 13.54
CA GLY A 3 7.01 6.01 13.02
C GLY A 3 7.59 6.57 11.71
N GLU A 4 8.86 6.28 11.45
CA GLU A 4 9.59 6.79 10.28
C GLU A 4 9.39 5.92 9.03
N HIS A 5 8.76 4.76 9.17
CA HIS A 5 8.58 3.83 8.05
C HIS A 5 7.36 4.17 7.20
N SER A 6 7.45 3.76 5.95
CA SER A 6 6.37 3.79 4.98
C SER A 6 6.21 2.46 4.27
N ALA A 7 4.97 2.12 3.93
CA ALA A 7 4.63 0.91 3.22
C ALA A 7 3.60 1.16 2.11
N PHE A 8 3.67 0.38 1.04
CA PHE A 8 2.68 0.35 -0.02
C PHE A 8 1.83 -0.92 0.10
N PHE A 9 0.52 -0.74 0.15
CA PHE A 9 -0.45 -1.83 0.25
C PHE A 9 -1.30 -1.91 -1.01
N TYR A 10 -1.52 -3.11 -1.54
CA TYR A 10 -2.24 -3.36 -2.80
C TYR A 10 -3.31 -4.45 -2.70
N GLY A 11 -3.57 -4.93 -1.48
CA GLY A 11 -4.52 -6.00 -1.17
C GLY A 11 -5.41 -5.64 0.01
N THR A 12 -5.54 -6.56 0.96
CA THR A 12 -6.42 -6.45 2.13
C THR A 12 -6.08 -5.27 3.04
N LEU A 13 -4.79 -4.92 3.17
CA LEU A 13 -4.30 -3.79 3.95
C LEU A 13 -4.61 -2.41 3.34
N MET A 14 -5.23 -2.34 2.16
CA MET A 14 -5.75 -1.09 1.62
C MET A 14 -6.89 -0.51 2.47
N ALA A 15 -7.57 -1.36 3.27
CA ALA A 15 -8.59 -0.94 4.21
C ALA A 15 -7.94 -0.52 5.55
N PRO A 16 -8.04 0.75 5.98
CA PRO A 16 -7.47 1.21 7.24
C PRO A 16 -7.92 0.40 8.45
N GLU A 17 -9.16 -0.11 8.45
CA GLU A 17 -9.70 -0.94 9.52
C GLU A 17 -8.92 -2.25 9.71
N ILE A 18 -8.46 -2.86 8.61
CA ILE A 18 -7.66 -4.07 8.64
C ILE A 18 -6.26 -3.75 9.15
N PHE A 19 -5.64 -2.69 8.64
CA PHE A 19 -4.36 -2.19 9.15
C PHE A 19 -4.41 -1.97 10.67
N PHE A 20 -5.43 -1.27 11.18
CA PHE A 20 -5.55 -1.05 12.62
C PHE A 20 -5.83 -2.34 13.39
N SER A 21 -6.61 -3.26 12.82
CA SER A 21 -6.83 -4.57 13.43
C SER A 21 -5.53 -5.36 13.60
N VAL A 22 -4.63 -5.31 12.62
CA VAL A 22 -3.33 -6.00 12.65
C VAL A 22 -2.36 -5.29 13.60
N CYS A 23 -2.18 -3.98 13.42
CA CYS A 23 -1.18 -3.21 14.17
C CYS A 23 -1.59 -2.94 15.62
N TYR A 24 -2.89 -2.77 15.90
CA TYR A 24 -3.42 -2.34 17.20
C TYR A 24 -4.42 -3.31 17.83
N GLY A 25 -4.77 -4.41 17.16
CA GLY A 25 -5.77 -5.36 17.68
C GLY A 25 -7.21 -4.83 17.68
N THR A 26 -7.45 -3.67 17.06
CA THR A 26 -8.78 -3.04 16.99
C THR A 26 -9.00 -2.37 15.66
N ARG A 27 -10.20 -2.52 15.09
CA ARG A 27 -10.59 -1.87 13.83
C ARG A 27 -10.78 -0.35 13.97
N ARG A 28 -11.00 0.12 15.20
CA ARG A 28 -11.30 1.53 15.50
C ARG A 28 -10.48 1.98 16.70
N PRO A 29 -9.17 2.22 16.52
CA PRO A 29 -8.37 2.78 17.59
C PRO A 29 -8.79 4.24 17.85
N PRO A 30 -8.48 4.78 19.05
CA PRO A 30 -8.73 6.18 19.37
C PRO A 30 -8.16 7.14 18.32
N GLN A 31 -8.81 8.29 18.13
CA GLN A 31 -8.41 9.30 17.15
C GLN A 31 -6.90 9.65 17.17
N PRO A 32 -6.25 9.82 18.34
CA PRO A 32 -4.81 10.12 18.38
C PRO A 32 -3.93 9.04 17.75
N ILE A 33 -4.36 7.77 17.75
CA ILE A 33 -3.62 6.69 17.09
C ILE A 33 -3.85 6.73 15.58
N ARG A 34 -5.07 7.04 15.15
CA ARG A 34 -5.41 7.15 13.72
C ARG A 34 -4.61 8.28 13.08
N ASP A 35 -4.46 9.39 13.78
CA ASP A 35 -3.75 10.58 13.31
C ASP A 35 -2.23 10.37 13.23
N LEU A 36 -1.69 9.27 13.79
CA LEU A 36 -0.28 8.89 13.60
C LEU A 36 -0.03 8.32 12.20
N HIS A 37 -1.06 7.84 11.50
CA HIS A 37 -0.92 7.15 10.21
C HIS A 37 -1.63 7.91 9.10
N THR A 38 -0.91 8.17 8.01
CA THR A 38 -1.47 8.80 6.82
C THR A 38 -1.56 7.78 5.71
N PHE A 39 -2.77 7.64 5.14
CA PHE A 39 -3.03 6.75 4.02
C PHE A 39 -3.31 7.57 2.76
N THR A 40 -2.37 7.55 1.82
CA THR A 40 -2.46 8.31 0.57
C THR A 40 -2.61 7.34 -0.59
N PRO A 41 -3.58 7.53 -1.50
CA PRO A 41 -3.65 6.74 -2.72
C PRO A 41 -2.34 6.85 -3.52
N ALA A 42 -1.82 5.72 -3.99
CA ALA A 42 -0.55 5.68 -4.71
C ALA A 42 -0.59 4.67 -5.86
N ILE A 43 0.29 4.87 -6.84
CA ILE A 43 0.44 4.00 -8.00
C ILE A 43 1.88 3.50 -8.04
N LEU A 44 2.04 2.20 -8.16
CA LEU A 44 3.31 1.54 -8.41
C LEU A 44 3.41 1.24 -9.91
N ASP A 45 4.33 1.90 -10.59
CA ASP A 45 4.61 1.65 -12.00
C ASP A 45 5.59 0.48 -12.20
N GLY A 46 5.55 -0.14 -13.39
CA GLY A 46 6.44 -1.25 -13.75
C GLY A 46 6.06 -2.57 -13.09
N HIS A 47 4.83 -2.69 -12.62
CA HIS A 47 4.31 -3.85 -11.91
C HIS A 47 2.89 -4.17 -12.36
N CYS A 48 2.54 -5.45 -12.38
CA CYS A 48 1.21 -5.92 -12.72
C CYS A 48 0.68 -6.84 -11.62
N ARG A 49 -0.62 -6.72 -11.36
CA ARG A 49 -1.33 -7.53 -10.37
C ARG A 49 -1.88 -8.78 -11.06
N HIS A 50 -1.31 -9.94 -10.73
CA HIS A 50 -1.72 -11.23 -11.25
C HIS A 50 -2.48 -12.02 -10.18
N ARG A 51 -3.49 -12.78 -10.61
CA ARG A 51 -4.18 -13.71 -9.70
C ARG A 51 -3.31 -14.96 -9.58
N VAL A 52 -2.89 -15.27 -8.36
CA VAL A 52 -2.14 -16.50 -8.07
C VAL A 52 -3.11 -17.68 -8.10
N GLN A 53 -2.71 -18.78 -8.72
CA GLN A 53 -3.50 -20.01 -8.66
C GLN A 53 -3.45 -20.57 -7.23
N LEU A 54 -4.62 -20.93 -6.69
CA LEU A 54 -4.77 -21.48 -5.33
C LEU A 54 -4.47 -20.51 -4.17
N ALA A 55 -4.30 -19.20 -4.44
CA ALA A 55 -4.29 -18.18 -3.40
C ALA A 55 -5.48 -17.22 -3.56
N ASP A 56 -6.06 -16.83 -2.43
CA ASP A 56 -7.15 -15.83 -2.37
C ASP A 56 -6.64 -14.39 -2.53
N TYR A 57 -5.32 -14.21 -2.60
CA TYR A 57 -4.66 -12.93 -2.72
C TYR A 57 -3.92 -12.79 -4.07
N PRO A 58 -3.91 -11.59 -4.66
CA PRO A 58 -3.15 -11.35 -5.90
C PRO A 58 -1.66 -11.19 -5.62
N ALA A 59 -0.80 -11.68 -6.51
CA ALA A 59 0.63 -11.37 -6.51
C ALA A 59 0.92 -10.14 -7.37
N ILE A 60 2.01 -9.46 -7.04
CA ILE A 60 2.58 -8.42 -7.90
C ILE A 60 3.82 -8.98 -8.56
N VAL A 61 3.88 -8.88 -9.88
CA VAL A 61 5.04 -9.26 -10.68
C VAL A 61 5.58 -8.02 -11.39
N PRO A 62 6.90 -7.83 -11.49
CA PRO A 62 7.47 -6.74 -12.29
C PRO A 62 7.10 -6.94 -13.76
N GLU A 63 6.35 -5.99 -14.32
CA GLU A 63 5.88 -6.01 -15.69
C GLU A 63 5.92 -4.59 -16.25
N LYS A 64 6.70 -4.39 -17.31
CA LYS A 64 6.87 -3.08 -17.95
C LYS A 64 5.54 -2.63 -18.54
N ASP A 65 5.31 -1.32 -18.53
CA ASP A 65 4.10 -0.66 -19.03
C ASP A 65 2.79 -0.98 -18.26
N HIS A 66 2.89 -1.69 -17.13
CA HIS A 66 1.79 -1.90 -16.20
C HIS A 66 1.95 -1.07 -14.93
N SER A 67 0.83 -0.83 -14.25
CA SER A 67 0.80 -0.14 -12.96
C SER A 67 -0.20 -0.77 -12.01
N VAL A 68 0.14 -0.79 -10.72
CA VAL A 68 -0.70 -1.27 -9.63
C VAL A 68 -1.16 -0.10 -8.78
N ARG A 69 -2.47 0.00 -8.55
CA ARG A 69 -3.04 0.97 -7.62
C ARG A 69 -3.04 0.41 -6.22
N GLY A 70 -2.68 1.23 -5.26
CA GLY A 70 -2.66 0.87 -3.86
C GLY A 70 -2.72 2.09 -2.94
N ILE A 71 -2.35 1.87 -1.68
CA ILE A 71 -2.30 2.87 -0.64
C ILE A 71 -0.87 2.95 -0.11
N TYR A 72 -0.33 4.15 -0.09
CA TYR A 72 0.91 4.48 0.59
C TYR A 72 0.59 4.92 2.02
N ALA A 73 1.01 4.11 2.99
CA ALA A 73 0.88 4.39 4.40
C ALA A 73 2.20 4.96 4.96
N THR A 74 2.12 6.05 5.73
CA THR A 74 3.25 6.60 6.49
C THR A 74 2.94 6.67 7.97
N GLY A 75 3.96 6.83 8.81
CA GLY A 75 3.80 6.87 10.26
C GLY A 75 4.00 5.51 10.93
N LEU A 76 4.52 4.53 10.19
CA LEU A 76 4.66 3.15 10.63
C LEU A 76 5.86 3.01 11.56
N THR A 77 5.63 2.51 12.77
CA THR A 77 6.70 2.21 13.73
C THR A 77 7.30 0.83 13.44
N ASP A 78 8.49 0.54 13.98
CA ASP A 78 9.11 -0.79 13.85
C ASP A 78 8.17 -1.91 14.33
N ALA A 79 7.39 -1.65 15.39
CA ALA A 79 6.41 -2.59 15.90
C ALA A 79 5.25 -2.83 14.91
N ASN A 80 4.82 -1.79 14.18
CA ASN A 80 3.82 -1.96 13.12
C ASN A 80 4.41 -2.77 11.96
N MET A 81 5.62 -2.44 11.53
CA MET A 81 6.32 -3.16 10.46
C MET A 81 6.45 -4.66 10.80
N HIS A 82 6.87 -4.98 12.03
CA HIS A 82 6.98 -6.36 12.49
C HIS A 82 5.63 -7.11 12.51
N LYS A 83 4.54 -6.44 12.94
CA LYS A 83 3.21 -7.04 12.93
C LYS A 83 2.67 -7.27 11.53
N LEU A 84 2.99 -6.37 10.60
CA LEU A 84 2.62 -6.50 9.19
C LEU A 84 3.37 -7.69 8.57
N ASP A 85 4.66 -7.85 8.86
CA ASP A 85 5.43 -9.01 8.41
C ASP A 85 4.85 -10.32 8.93
N LEU A 86 4.49 -10.38 10.22
CA LEU A 86 3.84 -11.56 10.80
C LEU A 86 2.46 -11.85 10.21
N PHE A 87 1.74 -10.82 9.75
CA PHE A 87 0.42 -10.97 9.18
C PHE A 87 0.46 -11.46 7.73
N GLU A 88 1.37 -10.94 6.92
CA GLU A 88 1.59 -11.40 5.55
C GLU A 88 2.28 -12.78 5.54
N GLY A 89 3.10 -13.07 6.54
CA GLY A 89 3.79 -14.33 6.71
C GLY A 89 5.02 -14.48 5.81
N ASP A 90 5.65 -15.66 5.88
CA ASP A 90 6.92 -15.94 5.19
C ASP A 90 6.80 -15.99 3.66
N GLU A 91 5.57 -15.97 3.12
CA GLU A 91 5.30 -15.96 1.68
C GLU A 91 5.57 -14.60 1.02
N TYR A 92 5.83 -13.56 1.82
CA TYR A 92 6.05 -12.20 1.36
C TYR A 92 7.44 -11.66 1.74
N GLU A 93 8.21 -11.24 0.74
CA GLU A 93 9.46 -10.52 0.94
C GLU A 93 9.23 -9.01 0.87
N ARG A 94 9.79 -8.27 1.83
CA ARG A 94 9.76 -6.81 1.82
C ARG A 94 10.79 -6.30 0.82
N VAL A 95 10.30 -5.67 -0.26
CA VAL A 95 11.12 -5.00 -1.28
C VAL A 95 10.89 -3.49 -1.24
N GLU A 96 11.95 -2.72 -1.50
CA GLU A 96 11.83 -1.28 -1.68
C GLU A 96 11.32 -0.97 -3.09
N VAL A 97 10.25 -0.19 -3.17
CA VAL A 97 9.64 0.23 -4.43
C VAL A 97 9.45 1.73 -4.50
N GLN A 98 9.41 2.28 -5.71
CA GLN A 98 9.07 3.67 -5.95
C GLN A 98 7.61 3.78 -6.36
N VAL A 99 6.84 4.58 -5.63
CA VAL A 99 5.42 4.82 -5.89
C VAL A 99 5.18 6.29 -6.20
N GLN A 100 4.21 6.54 -7.07
CA GLN A 100 3.70 7.86 -7.36
C GLN A 100 2.51 8.13 -6.46
N LEU A 101 2.62 9.15 -5.61
CA LEU A 101 1.49 9.57 -4.79
C LEU A 101 0.45 10.28 -5.66
N ARG A 102 -0.80 9.89 -5.49
CA ARG A 102 -1.97 10.59 -6.02
C ARG A 102 -2.48 11.49 -4.91
N GLU A 103 -2.33 12.79 -5.08
CA GLU A 103 -2.95 13.74 -4.15
C GLU A 103 -4.45 13.51 -4.13
N ARG A 104 -4.98 13.14 -2.97
CA ARG A 104 -6.41 13.12 -2.73
C ARG A 104 -6.83 14.58 -2.52
N ARG A 105 -7.14 15.30 -3.61
CA ARG A 105 -8.10 16.41 -3.48
C ARG A 105 -9.38 15.78 -2.95
N GLY A 106 -9.87 16.29 -1.82
CA GLY A 106 -10.90 15.64 -1.00
C GLY A 106 -12.07 15.09 -1.81
N ASP A 107 -12.51 13.89 -1.41
CA ASP A 107 -13.82 13.30 -1.72
C ASP A 107 -14.37 13.53 -3.14
N GLU A 108 -13.75 12.92 -4.15
CA GLU A 108 -14.46 12.67 -5.41
C GLU A 108 -14.33 11.21 -5.84
N GLU A 109 -15.51 10.58 -5.88
CA GLU A 109 -15.88 9.31 -6.49
C GLU A 109 -15.19 9.13 -7.85
N ILE A 110 -14.39 8.06 -8.00
CA ILE A 110 -13.70 7.74 -9.26
C ILE A 110 -14.75 7.29 -10.28
N ALA A 111 -15.34 8.24 -10.99
CA ALA A 111 -15.94 8.01 -12.28
C ALA A 111 -14.81 7.81 -13.30
N GLU A 112 -14.59 6.53 -13.62
CA GLU A 112 -14.13 6.00 -14.90
C GLU A 112 -13.84 7.06 -15.98
N ARG A 113 -12.57 7.45 -16.15
CA ARG A 113 -12.11 8.17 -17.36
C ARG A 113 -10.61 7.96 -17.60
N ARG A 114 -10.34 7.03 -18.52
CA ARG A 114 -9.38 7.13 -19.63
C ARG A 114 -8.19 8.07 -19.38
N TRP A 115 -7.07 7.50 -18.95
CA TRP A 115 -5.78 8.20 -18.81
C TRP A 115 -5.34 8.79 -20.16
N ARG A 116 -5.40 10.13 -20.28
CA ARG A 116 -4.51 10.90 -21.16
C ARG A 116 -3.34 11.38 -20.30
N TYR A 117 -2.13 11.14 -20.80
CA TYR A 117 -0.88 11.65 -20.24
C TYR A 117 -0.94 13.19 -20.17
N GLY A 118 -0.81 13.73 -18.96
CA GLY A 118 -0.58 15.15 -18.69
C GLY A 118 0.51 15.24 -17.62
N PRO A 119 1.46 16.18 -17.71
CA PRO A 119 2.57 16.27 -16.76
C PRO A 119 2.10 16.94 -15.48
N ASP A 120 1.32 16.21 -14.68
CA ASP A 120 0.98 16.63 -13.32
C ASP A 120 2.07 16.15 -12.37
N SER A 121 2.48 17.06 -11.51
CA SER A 121 3.51 16.95 -10.47
C SER A 121 3.21 15.83 -9.46
N ALA A 122 3.34 14.58 -9.89
CA ALA A 122 3.31 13.41 -9.02
C ALA A 122 4.62 13.36 -8.22
N GLY A 123 4.53 13.54 -6.91
CA GLY A 123 5.66 13.33 -6.02
C GLY A 123 6.00 11.85 -5.94
N THR A 124 7.12 11.44 -6.53
CA THR A 124 7.67 10.08 -6.36
C THR A 124 8.18 9.91 -4.93
N ARG A 125 7.79 8.81 -4.27
CA ARG A 125 8.24 8.43 -2.92
C ARG A 125 8.69 6.97 -2.91
N SER A 126 9.67 6.64 -2.07
CA SER A 126 10.04 5.26 -1.77
C SER A 126 9.12 4.68 -0.69
N ALA A 127 8.77 3.41 -0.84
CA ALA A 127 7.93 2.66 0.08
C ALA A 127 8.46 1.23 0.19
N SER A 128 8.24 0.58 1.33
CA SER A 128 8.39 -0.86 1.43
C SER A 128 7.12 -1.57 0.92
N LEU A 129 7.28 -2.64 0.15
CA LEU A 129 6.20 -3.45 -0.39
C LEU A 129 6.44 -4.91 -0.04
N GLY A 130 5.45 -5.62 0.49
CA GLY A 130 5.50 -7.08 0.53
C GLY A 130 5.23 -7.64 -0.86
N GLN A 131 6.19 -8.32 -1.49
CA GLN A 131 5.95 -9.08 -2.72
C GLN A 131 5.87 -10.56 -2.40
N SER A 132 4.86 -11.24 -2.95
CA SER A 132 4.72 -12.68 -2.80
C SER A 132 5.82 -13.36 -3.63
N THR A 133 6.69 -14.12 -2.96
CA THR A 133 7.70 -14.96 -3.62
C THR A 133 7.02 -16.24 -4.09
N MET A 134 6.23 -16.15 -5.16
CA MET A 134 5.77 -17.34 -5.88
C MET A 134 6.07 -17.17 -7.36
N ILE A 135 7.06 -17.95 -7.80
CA ILE A 135 7.51 -18.18 -9.17
C ILE A 135 6.55 -19.13 -9.88
#